data_AF-A0A3Q0D3C0-F1
#
_entry.id   AF-A0A3Q0D3C0-F1
#
_cell.length_a   1.000
_cell.length_b   1.000
_cell.length_c   1.000
_cell.angle_alpha   90.00
_cell.angle_beta   90.00
_cell.angle_gamma   90.00
#
_symmetry.space_group_name_H-M   'P 1'
#
loop_
_entity.id
_entity.type
_entity.pdbx_description
1 polymer ?
#
loop_
_entity_poly.entity_id
_entity_poly.type
_entity_poly.pdbx_seq_one_letter_code
_entity_poly.pdbx_strand_id
1 'polypeptide(L)'
;MTSPLCWAAATQAVTSQEQVSAPSSKIKGSKVQGHRGKALGRAQAWPAQRLKAGPSYHSIKSSVHAQVLELQRKIQLLEGDRKAFYESSQWNMKKNQDTINQLQEETKALHMQLKDLLQGDSKVVQAIILEWKSEKPYLKNRTCEQALEHLEHQLRDKINQLNALRHQVTLRQKRLEDLRLQHSLRQLEMTEVHDNNTEAAKTMRNLENRLEKARMKAEEAEHITNVYLQLKSYLQEESLNLENRLDSMEAEVVRSKHEVAELKVVNQEALNARDLAKNQLQFLEETVIRDRKKREYYITDCKKRAEEKKLQTERMERKTHREHVLLQSEDTIHDHQRHKEEELKQRWGMYQMEVMFGKVKDATGVAESHAVVRRFLAQDETFTQLEALKKDNEQMLMKMKEEKQRLQRELENLKYSGDATLNSQQKLRDKMQETFKTEEKRHNDVYKQLERTLRTLQLAKDGLEHLANKLNHVIVDDSILAGKKLDPDSENYVSDLLVVVQEKLLKLQGQLESHDIPEMLRHITEREFLATLEGKLPLYNTRILLPVVSVKDKFFDEEESEEEDHDVVTRSAFKLRSQKLIEARSKKRSRSRRS
;
A
#
# COMPACT_ATOMS: atom_id res chain seq x y z
N MET A 1 -36.95 45.54 -25.54
CA MET A 1 -35.53 45.90 -25.56
C MET A 1 -34.74 44.70 -26.07
N THR A 2 -33.91 44.72 -27.12
CA THR A 2 -33.85 45.53 -28.37
C THR A 2 -32.74 44.89 -29.25
N SER A 3 -32.88 44.88 -30.57
CA SER A 3 -31.86 44.39 -31.54
C SER A 3 -30.89 45.54 -31.96
N PRO A 4 -29.95 45.46 -32.94
CA PRO A 4 -29.92 44.78 -34.27
C PRO A 4 -28.66 43.87 -34.47
N LEU A 5 -28.22 43.31 -35.62
CA LEU A 5 -28.39 43.45 -37.10
C LEU A 5 -28.45 42.03 -37.74
N CYS A 6 -29.16 41.67 -38.82
CA CYS A 6 -29.16 42.12 -40.25
C CYS A 6 -27.85 41.74 -41.00
N TRP A 7 -27.84 41.11 -42.20
CA TRP A 7 -28.63 41.35 -43.42
C TRP A 7 -28.86 40.12 -44.36
N ALA A 8 -29.99 40.13 -45.09
CA ALA A 8 -30.25 39.77 -46.53
C ALA A 8 -29.61 38.53 -47.24
N ALA A 9 -30.18 37.98 -48.33
CA ALA A 9 -31.55 37.98 -48.90
C ALA A 9 -31.69 36.87 -49.98
N ALA A 10 -32.92 36.54 -50.38
CA ALA A 10 -33.27 35.42 -51.28
C ALA A 10 -33.15 35.72 -52.79
N THR A 11 -33.10 34.67 -53.65
CA THR A 11 -34.15 34.40 -54.67
C THR A 11 -33.99 33.08 -55.46
N GLN A 12 -35.11 32.34 -55.54
CA GLN A 12 -35.71 31.56 -56.65
C GLN A 12 -34.92 30.89 -57.81
N ALA A 13 -35.52 29.76 -58.24
CA ALA A 13 -35.79 29.33 -59.63
C ALA A 13 -35.13 28.00 -60.11
N VAL A 14 -35.83 27.34 -61.04
CA VAL A 14 -35.57 26.00 -61.58
C VAL A 14 -35.74 26.04 -63.10
N THR A 15 -34.84 25.39 -63.84
CA THR A 15 -35.13 24.79 -65.16
C THR A 15 -34.15 23.66 -65.48
N SER A 16 -34.58 22.77 -66.38
CA SER A 16 -33.81 21.63 -66.91
C SER A 16 -33.55 21.81 -68.41
N GLN A 17 -32.76 20.88 -68.95
CA GLN A 17 -32.78 20.41 -70.35
C GLN A 17 -32.00 21.19 -71.45
N GLU A 18 -31.03 20.46 -72.01
CA GLU A 18 -30.91 20.12 -73.44
C GLU A 18 -30.03 20.91 -74.44
N GLN A 19 -29.76 20.17 -75.54
CA GLN A 19 -29.33 20.56 -76.89
C GLN A 19 -27.84 20.86 -77.13
N VAL A 20 -27.18 19.84 -77.71
CA VAL A 20 -26.06 19.98 -78.64
C VAL A 20 -26.52 20.78 -79.87
N SER A 21 -25.72 21.76 -80.31
CA SER A 21 -25.68 22.19 -81.71
C SER A 21 -24.41 22.99 -82.01
N ALA A 22 -23.85 22.80 -83.21
CA ALA A 22 -22.73 23.60 -83.72
C ALA A 22 -23.24 24.81 -84.52
N PRO A 23 -22.58 25.97 -84.44
CA PRO A 23 -22.77 27.03 -85.42
C PRO A 23 -21.69 27.00 -86.50
N SER A 24 -22.11 27.21 -87.74
CA SER A 24 -21.23 27.47 -88.88
C SER A 24 -21.00 28.98 -89.06
N SER A 25 -19.94 29.31 -89.80
CA SER A 25 -19.83 30.46 -90.71
C SER A 25 -19.08 31.75 -90.28
N LYS A 26 -17.99 32.00 -91.03
CA LYS A 26 -17.77 33.17 -91.90
C LYS A 26 -17.42 34.57 -91.32
N ILE A 27 -16.22 35.00 -91.74
CA ILE A 27 -15.91 36.24 -92.52
C ILE A 27 -15.40 37.51 -91.79
N LYS A 28 -14.41 38.15 -92.45
CA LYS A 28 -13.72 39.45 -92.20
C LYS A 28 -12.73 39.50 -91.02
N GLY A 29 -11.55 40.10 -91.16
CA GLY A 29 -10.89 40.64 -92.36
C GLY A 29 -9.87 41.76 -92.09
N SER A 30 -9.28 42.32 -93.16
CA SER A 30 -8.34 43.48 -93.18
C SER A 30 -6.91 43.23 -92.64
N LYS A 31 -5.83 43.82 -93.19
CA LYS A 31 -5.63 44.53 -94.49
C LYS A 31 -4.13 44.83 -94.73
N VAL A 32 -3.76 45.12 -96.00
CA VAL A 32 -2.66 46.05 -96.42
C VAL A 32 -1.21 45.55 -96.17
N GLN A 33 -0.17 45.83 -96.98
CA GLN A 33 0.06 46.71 -98.16
C GLN A 33 0.92 45.94 -99.21
N GLY A 34 0.65 45.99 -100.53
CA GLY A 34 1.34 46.89 -101.48
C GLY A 34 2.36 46.12 -102.37
N HIS A 35 2.72 46.50 -103.61
CA HIS A 35 2.19 47.58 -104.46
C HIS A 35 2.61 47.47 -105.96
N ARG A 36 1.64 47.43 -106.91
CA ARG A 36 1.74 47.76 -108.39
C ARG A 36 2.79 47.01 -109.26
N GLY A 37 2.67 46.92 -110.60
CA GLY A 37 1.64 47.38 -111.57
C GLY A 37 1.74 46.55 -112.89
N LYS A 38 0.65 46.40 -113.68
CA LYS A 38 0.20 47.26 -114.81
C LYS A 38 1.10 47.20 -116.08
N ALA A 39 0.59 47.16 -117.33
CA ALA A 39 -0.78 46.92 -117.86
C ALA A 39 -0.83 46.86 -119.42
N LEU A 40 -2.00 46.44 -119.97
CA LEU A 40 -2.67 46.89 -121.22
C LEU A 40 -2.27 46.34 -122.63
N GLY A 41 -3.28 46.38 -123.53
CA GLY A 41 -3.28 45.93 -124.95
C GLY A 41 -3.86 44.52 -125.15
N ARG A 42 -4.94 44.21 -125.89
CA ARG A 42 -5.80 44.91 -126.89
C ARG A 42 -5.08 45.45 -128.15
N ALA A 43 -5.59 45.32 -129.39
CA ALA A 43 -6.67 44.48 -129.94
C ALA A 43 -6.69 44.55 -131.50
N GLN A 44 -7.34 43.57 -132.17
CA GLN A 44 -7.76 43.61 -133.60
C GLN A 44 -6.60 43.69 -134.65
N ALA A 45 -6.76 43.48 -135.96
CA ALA A 45 -7.95 43.23 -136.81
C ALA A 45 -7.67 42.20 -137.95
N TRP A 46 -8.72 41.81 -138.67
CA TRP A 46 -8.74 41.07 -139.96
C TRP A 46 -8.60 42.08 -141.15
N PRO A 47 -8.56 41.74 -142.48
CA PRO A 47 -9.07 40.52 -143.15
C PRO A 47 -8.25 40.00 -144.37
N ALA A 48 -8.88 39.12 -145.18
CA ALA A 48 -8.33 38.44 -146.35
C ALA A 48 -8.74 39.06 -147.71
N GLN A 49 -8.06 38.65 -148.81
CA GLN A 49 -8.63 38.42 -150.16
C GLN A 49 -7.62 37.65 -151.06
N ARG A 50 -8.03 36.52 -151.67
CA ARG A 50 -8.52 36.32 -153.06
C ARG A 50 -7.54 36.63 -154.20
N LEU A 51 -7.16 35.56 -154.91
CA LEU A 51 -7.30 35.36 -156.37
C LEU A 51 -7.38 36.60 -157.29
N LYS A 52 -6.48 36.67 -158.30
CA LYS A 52 -6.85 36.35 -159.71
C LYS A 52 -5.66 36.34 -160.69
N ALA A 53 -5.89 35.65 -161.81
CA ALA A 53 -5.34 35.85 -163.16
C ALA A 53 -3.81 35.99 -163.35
N GLY A 54 -3.23 35.08 -164.15
CA GLY A 54 -2.11 35.41 -165.03
C GLY A 54 -2.63 35.83 -166.42
N PRO A 55 -1.73 36.24 -167.34
CA PRO A 55 -2.05 36.31 -168.77
C PRO A 55 -1.32 35.24 -169.60
N SER A 56 -1.91 34.98 -170.77
CA SER A 56 -1.38 34.18 -171.88
C SER A 56 0.08 34.49 -172.25
N TYR A 57 0.87 33.44 -172.48
CA TYR A 57 1.99 33.50 -173.44
C TYR A 57 1.60 32.78 -174.72
N HIS A 58 1.19 33.53 -175.73
CA HIS A 58 1.19 33.05 -177.11
C HIS A 58 2.47 33.50 -177.82
N SER A 59 3.19 32.50 -178.33
CA SER A 59 4.01 32.57 -179.54
C SER A 59 5.25 33.49 -179.61
N ILE A 60 6.42 32.82 -179.59
CA ILE A 60 7.62 33.12 -180.41
C ILE A 60 8.39 34.37 -179.84
N LYS A 61 9.73 34.47 -179.84
CA LYS A 61 10.72 33.96 -180.81
C LYS A 61 12.06 33.57 -180.15
N SER A 62 12.72 32.57 -180.76
CA SER A 62 14.17 32.28 -180.75
C SER A 62 14.93 31.97 -179.43
N SER A 63 15.84 31.00 -179.55
CA SER A 63 17.04 30.74 -178.73
C SER A 63 16.89 30.33 -177.25
N VAL A 64 17.46 29.16 -176.94
CA VAL A 64 17.47 28.48 -175.63
C VAL A 64 18.17 29.30 -174.52
N HIS A 65 19.07 30.22 -174.88
CA HIS A 65 20.08 30.74 -173.95
C HIS A 65 19.51 31.58 -172.78
N ALA A 66 18.40 32.30 -172.98
CA ALA A 66 17.81 33.14 -171.94
C ALA A 66 17.26 32.35 -170.73
N GLN A 67 16.69 31.16 -170.98
CA GLN A 67 16.11 30.30 -169.95
C GLN A 67 17.16 29.75 -168.98
N VAL A 68 18.41 29.59 -169.45
CA VAL A 68 19.53 29.08 -168.63
C VAL A 68 19.91 30.06 -167.52
N LEU A 69 19.97 31.36 -167.82
CA LEU A 69 20.35 32.40 -166.85
C LEU A 69 19.27 32.61 -165.76
N GLU A 70 18.00 32.48 -166.13
CA GLU A 70 16.89 32.55 -165.17
C GLU A 70 16.89 31.35 -164.22
N LEU A 71 17.12 30.14 -164.74
CA LEU A 71 17.32 28.94 -163.93
C LEU A 71 18.54 29.05 -163.01
N GLN A 72 19.66 29.59 -163.47
CA GLN A 72 20.86 29.79 -162.63
C GLN A 72 20.59 30.74 -161.46
N ARG A 73 19.90 31.87 -161.66
CA ARG A 73 19.49 32.76 -160.54
C ARG A 73 18.54 32.06 -159.57
N LYS A 74 17.62 31.23 -160.08
CA LYS A 74 16.68 30.47 -159.25
C LYS A 74 17.38 29.40 -158.41
N ILE A 75 18.43 28.77 -158.95
CA ILE A 75 19.30 27.84 -158.22
C ILE A 75 20.06 28.59 -157.11
N GLN A 76 20.68 29.74 -157.40
CA GLN A 76 21.41 30.52 -156.39
C GLN A 76 20.52 30.99 -155.23
N LEU A 77 19.26 31.37 -155.50
CA LEU A 77 18.30 31.67 -154.44
C LEU A 77 17.95 30.44 -153.59
N LEU A 78 17.67 29.29 -154.22
CA LEU A 78 17.41 28.04 -153.51
C LEU A 78 18.62 27.52 -152.72
N GLU A 79 19.85 27.81 -153.16
CA GLU A 79 21.08 27.54 -152.41
C GLU A 79 21.26 28.49 -151.22
N GLY A 80 20.91 29.77 -151.39
CA GLY A 80 20.85 30.75 -150.31
C GLY A 80 19.83 30.36 -149.24
N ASP A 81 18.61 30.01 -149.65
CA ASP A 81 17.56 29.50 -148.77
C ASP A 81 18.01 28.22 -148.07
N ARG A 82 18.60 27.24 -148.78
CA ARG A 82 19.12 26.01 -148.16
C ARG A 82 20.21 26.29 -147.12
N LYS A 83 21.09 27.28 -147.35
CA LYS A 83 22.07 27.72 -146.36
C LYS A 83 21.39 28.37 -145.15
N ALA A 84 20.50 29.33 -145.36
CA ALA A 84 19.77 30.01 -144.28
C ALA A 84 18.92 29.03 -143.44
N PHE A 85 18.25 28.05 -144.07
CA PHE A 85 17.55 26.97 -143.38
C PHE A 85 18.49 26.04 -142.62
N TYR A 86 19.66 25.71 -143.17
CA TYR A 86 20.64 24.86 -142.48
C TYR A 86 21.29 25.58 -141.29
N GLU A 87 21.68 26.84 -141.45
CA GLU A 87 22.23 27.70 -140.39
C GLU A 87 21.19 27.96 -139.30
N SER A 88 19.94 28.25 -139.67
CA SER A 88 18.82 28.36 -138.73
C SER A 88 18.53 27.03 -138.01
N SER A 89 18.61 25.89 -138.70
CA SER A 89 18.45 24.56 -138.11
C SER A 89 19.57 24.24 -137.12
N GLN A 90 20.84 24.51 -137.49
CA GLN A 90 22.00 24.34 -136.61
C GLN A 90 21.94 25.29 -135.40
N TRP A 91 21.54 26.54 -135.58
CA TRP A 91 21.40 27.51 -134.49
C TRP A 91 20.26 27.13 -133.54
N ASN A 92 19.11 26.69 -134.05
CA ASN A 92 18.02 26.17 -133.22
C ASN A 92 18.42 24.86 -132.53
N MET A 93 19.16 23.96 -133.18
CA MET A 93 19.65 22.72 -132.57
C MET A 93 20.65 23.02 -131.45
N LYS A 94 21.58 23.96 -131.64
CA LYS A 94 22.48 24.43 -130.59
C LYS A 94 21.71 25.08 -129.44
N LYS A 95 20.77 26.00 -129.73
CA LYS A 95 19.92 26.64 -128.71
C LYS A 95 19.10 25.61 -127.92
N ASN A 96 18.59 24.58 -128.57
CA ASN A 96 17.88 23.48 -127.92
C ASN A 96 18.83 22.62 -127.06
N GLN A 97 20.08 22.42 -127.49
CA GLN A 97 21.09 21.74 -126.66
C GLN A 97 21.45 22.58 -125.42
N ASP A 98 21.60 23.89 -125.59
CA ASP A 98 21.90 24.82 -124.50
C ASP A 98 20.74 24.89 -123.48
N THR A 99 19.48 24.89 -123.92
CA THR A 99 18.32 24.80 -123.01
C THR A 99 18.14 23.42 -122.38
N ILE A 100 18.46 22.32 -123.09
CA ILE A 100 18.50 20.98 -122.49
C ILE A 100 19.55 20.91 -121.39
N ASN A 101 20.73 21.51 -121.60
CA ASN A 101 21.79 21.55 -120.60
C ASN A 101 21.34 22.36 -119.35
N GLN A 102 20.74 23.54 -119.55
CA GLN A 102 20.16 24.35 -118.47
C GLN A 102 19.09 23.58 -117.68
N LEU A 103 18.14 22.95 -118.36
CA LEU A 103 17.09 22.14 -117.73
C LEU A 103 17.67 20.94 -116.97
N GLN A 104 18.78 20.35 -117.43
CA GLN A 104 19.48 19.28 -116.69
C GLN A 104 20.19 19.81 -115.44
N GLU A 105 20.75 21.01 -115.47
CA GLU A 105 21.36 21.67 -114.31
C GLU A 105 20.31 22.06 -113.27
N GLU A 106 19.20 22.68 -113.69
CA GLU A 106 18.03 22.94 -112.85
C GLU A 106 17.48 21.64 -112.24
N THR A 107 17.33 20.58 -113.05
CA THR A 107 16.89 19.26 -112.58
C THR A 107 17.84 18.68 -111.53
N LYS A 108 19.16 18.80 -111.71
CA LYS A 108 20.16 18.36 -110.71
C LYS A 108 20.07 19.19 -109.43
N ALA A 109 19.93 20.51 -109.54
CA ALA A 109 19.78 21.42 -108.40
C ALA A 109 18.51 21.10 -107.59
N LEU A 110 17.38 20.89 -108.25
CA LEU A 110 16.12 20.48 -107.62
C LEU A 110 16.22 19.10 -106.93
N HIS A 111 16.91 18.13 -107.55
CA HIS A 111 17.15 16.83 -106.90
C HIS A 111 18.06 16.94 -105.67
N MET A 112 19.02 17.87 -105.65
CA MET A 112 19.84 18.13 -104.46
C MET A 112 19.04 18.83 -103.37
N GLN A 113 18.27 19.87 -103.70
CA GLN A 113 17.37 20.55 -102.76
C GLN A 113 16.35 19.58 -102.15
N LEU A 114 15.76 18.68 -102.96
CA LEU A 114 14.82 17.66 -102.48
C LEU A 114 15.50 16.65 -101.55
N LYS A 115 16.75 16.24 -101.82
CA LYS A 115 17.55 15.41 -100.90
C LYS A 115 17.87 16.14 -99.60
N ASP A 116 18.26 17.40 -99.64
CA ASP A 116 18.58 18.16 -98.44
C ASP A 116 17.35 18.45 -97.58
N LEU A 117 16.17 18.67 -98.19
CA LEU A 117 14.89 18.76 -97.48
C LEU A 117 14.52 17.42 -96.81
N LEU A 118 14.56 16.29 -97.53
CA LEU A 118 14.30 14.97 -96.94
C LEU A 118 15.31 14.55 -95.86
N GLN A 119 16.53 15.10 -95.89
CA GLN A 119 17.51 14.93 -94.81
C GLN A 119 17.37 15.97 -93.69
N GLY A 120 16.67 17.08 -93.91
CA GLY A 120 16.49 18.17 -92.95
C GLY A 120 15.85 17.68 -91.66
N ASP A 121 14.73 16.96 -91.79
CA ASP A 121 14.01 16.36 -90.66
C ASP A 121 14.92 15.39 -89.86
N SER A 122 15.69 14.56 -90.56
CA SER A 122 16.65 13.65 -89.91
C SER A 122 17.77 14.40 -89.18
N LYS A 123 18.29 15.49 -89.75
CA LYS A 123 19.33 16.35 -89.14
C LYS A 123 18.78 17.04 -87.87
N VAL A 124 17.55 17.55 -87.90
CA VAL A 124 16.89 18.17 -86.73
C VAL A 124 16.62 17.14 -85.63
N VAL A 125 16.10 15.96 -85.98
CA VAL A 125 15.85 14.88 -85.01
C VAL A 125 17.15 14.38 -84.37
N GLN A 126 18.25 14.27 -85.13
CA GLN A 126 19.56 13.95 -84.57
C GLN A 126 20.06 15.01 -83.58
N ALA A 127 19.80 16.30 -83.82
CA ALA A 127 20.15 17.37 -82.89
C ALA A 127 19.38 17.26 -81.55
N ILE A 128 18.08 17.01 -81.60
CA ILE A 128 17.24 16.83 -80.39
C ILE A 128 17.70 15.59 -79.59
N ILE A 129 17.98 14.47 -80.28
CA ILE A 129 18.52 13.24 -79.65
C ILE A 129 19.94 13.46 -79.09
N LEU A 130 20.72 14.41 -79.60
CA LEU A 130 22.04 14.76 -79.07
C LEU A 130 21.95 15.49 -77.72
N GLU A 131 20.93 16.33 -77.52
CA GLU A 131 20.68 17.09 -76.29
C GLU A 131 20.18 16.19 -75.13
N TRP A 132 19.32 15.21 -75.43
CA TRP A 132 18.65 14.36 -74.42
C TRP A 132 19.54 13.21 -73.93
N LYS A 133 20.64 13.57 -73.25
CA LYS A 133 21.76 12.68 -72.87
C LYS A 133 21.37 11.34 -72.23
N SER A 134 20.29 11.29 -71.44
CA SER A 134 19.78 10.09 -70.75
C SER A 134 19.03 9.12 -71.65
N GLU A 135 18.23 9.63 -72.59
CA GLU A 135 17.32 8.83 -73.43
C GLU A 135 17.92 8.49 -74.80
N LYS A 136 18.93 9.26 -75.22
CA LYS A 136 19.82 9.03 -76.36
C LYS A 136 20.15 7.56 -76.68
N PRO A 137 20.53 6.65 -75.75
CA PRO A 137 20.77 5.24 -76.10
C PRO A 137 19.53 4.49 -76.61
N TYR A 138 18.33 4.83 -76.15
CA TYR A 138 17.07 4.14 -76.51
C TYR A 138 16.45 4.64 -77.82
N LEU A 139 16.79 5.88 -78.22
CA LEU A 139 16.23 6.56 -79.39
C LEU A 139 17.10 6.43 -80.67
N LYS A 140 18.39 6.14 -80.55
CA LYS A 140 19.37 6.08 -81.67
C LYS A 140 18.97 5.23 -82.89
N ASN A 141 18.21 4.15 -82.69
CA ASN A 141 17.96 3.14 -83.72
C ASN A 141 16.47 3.06 -84.14
N ARG A 142 15.67 4.10 -83.82
CA ARG A 142 14.22 4.14 -84.05
C ARG A 142 13.83 5.19 -85.08
N THR A 143 12.72 5.00 -85.78
CA THR A 143 12.08 6.08 -86.55
C THR A 143 11.45 7.12 -85.63
N CYS A 144 11.16 8.32 -86.14
CA CYS A 144 10.59 9.42 -85.35
C CYS A 144 9.29 9.03 -84.62
N GLU A 145 8.43 8.25 -85.28
CA GLU A 145 7.18 7.73 -84.74
C GLU A 145 7.45 6.77 -83.56
N GLN A 146 8.33 5.77 -83.74
CA GLN A 146 8.74 4.82 -82.70
C GLN A 146 9.50 5.46 -81.52
N ALA A 147 10.09 6.64 -81.74
CA ALA A 147 10.69 7.47 -80.70
C ALA A 147 9.60 8.22 -79.91
N LEU A 148 8.64 8.86 -80.59
CA LEU A 148 7.49 9.52 -79.96
C LEU A 148 6.65 8.53 -79.16
N GLU A 149 6.31 7.36 -79.71
CA GLU A 149 5.59 6.30 -79.00
C GLU A 149 6.30 5.90 -77.70
N HIS A 150 7.63 5.71 -77.75
CA HIS A 150 8.43 5.36 -76.57
C HIS A 150 8.37 6.44 -75.48
N LEU A 151 8.51 7.71 -75.88
CA LEU A 151 8.45 8.86 -74.98
C LEU A 151 7.04 9.05 -74.41
N GLU A 152 6.00 8.84 -75.21
CA GLU A 152 4.61 8.81 -74.74
C GLU A 152 4.37 7.66 -73.75
N HIS A 153 4.89 6.47 -74.00
CA HIS A 153 4.82 5.35 -73.06
C HIS A 153 5.53 5.69 -71.73
N GLN A 154 6.73 6.25 -71.77
CA GLN A 154 7.43 6.71 -70.56
C GLN A 154 6.67 7.83 -69.83
N LEU A 155 6.05 8.76 -70.55
CA LEU A 155 5.21 9.82 -69.99
C LEU A 155 3.93 9.26 -69.34
N ARG A 156 3.27 8.29 -69.99
CA ARG A 156 2.11 7.56 -69.43
C ARG A 156 2.52 6.81 -68.16
N ASP A 157 3.67 6.15 -68.14
CA ASP A 157 4.22 5.47 -66.95
C ASP A 157 4.54 6.44 -65.82
N LYS A 158 5.10 7.62 -66.13
CA LYS A 158 5.34 8.68 -65.13
C LYS A 158 4.05 9.27 -64.59
N ILE A 159 3.03 9.45 -65.41
CA ILE A 159 1.68 9.85 -64.98
C ILE A 159 1.05 8.76 -64.09
N ASN A 160 1.21 7.49 -64.44
CA ASN A 160 0.72 6.36 -63.63
C ASN A 160 1.43 6.29 -62.27
N GLN A 161 2.76 6.44 -62.23
CA GLN A 161 3.54 6.55 -60.99
C GLN A 161 3.08 7.73 -60.13
N LEU A 162 2.86 8.90 -60.73
CA LEU A 162 2.39 10.11 -60.07
C LEU A 162 0.96 9.93 -59.50
N ASN A 163 0.05 9.34 -60.27
CA ASN A 163 -1.32 9.05 -59.84
C ASN A 163 -1.37 8.01 -58.71
N ALA A 164 -0.54 6.97 -58.77
CA ALA A 164 -0.39 6.00 -57.69
C ALA A 164 0.13 6.66 -56.40
N LEU A 165 1.14 7.55 -56.50
CA LEU A 165 1.62 8.33 -55.35
C LEU A 165 0.56 9.27 -54.79
N ARG A 166 -0.20 9.97 -55.64
CA ARG A 166 -1.36 10.80 -55.21
C ARG A 166 -2.39 9.98 -54.45
N HIS A 167 -2.73 8.78 -54.94
CA HIS A 167 -3.67 7.88 -54.27
C HIS A 167 -3.13 7.39 -52.90
N GLN A 168 -1.84 7.08 -52.80
CA GLN A 168 -1.24 6.77 -51.50
C GLN A 168 -1.25 7.98 -50.53
N VAL A 169 -1.05 9.20 -51.03
CA VAL A 169 -1.11 10.42 -50.21
C VAL A 169 -2.52 10.65 -49.69
N THR A 170 -3.56 10.53 -50.52
CA THR A 170 -4.96 10.71 -50.06
C THR A 170 -5.41 9.61 -49.10
N LEU A 171 -4.95 8.36 -49.28
CA LEU A 171 -5.15 7.30 -48.27
C LEU A 171 -4.47 7.63 -46.93
N ARG A 172 -3.22 8.12 -46.95
CA ARG A 172 -2.50 8.54 -45.73
C ARG A 172 -3.15 9.74 -45.05
N GLN A 173 -3.68 10.70 -45.81
CA GLN A 173 -4.43 11.85 -45.30
C GLN A 173 -5.70 11.41 -44.58
N LYS A 174 -6.56 10.60 -45.22
CA LYS A 174 -7.76 10.04 -44.60
C LYS A 174 -7.45 9.26 -43.32
N ARG A 175 -6.41 8.41 -43.34
CA ARG A 175 -6.01 7.65 -42.15
C ARG A 175 -5.52 8.56 -41.01
N LEU A 176 -4.92 9.69 -41.33
CA LEU A 176 -4.47 10.69 -40.34
C LEU A 176 -5.66 11.49 -39.80
N GLU A 177 -6.68 11.77 -40.62
CA GLU A 177 -7.97 12.33 -40.20
C GLU A 177 -8.73 11.38 -39.27
N ASP A 178 -8.83 10.08 -39.61
CA ASP A 178 -9.41 9.04 -38.72
C ASP A 178 -8.74 9.03 -37.35
N LEU A 179 -7.40 9.04 -37.31
CA LEU A 179 -6.62 8.99 -36.08
C LEU A 179 -6.75 10.28 -35.26
N ARG A 180 -6.86 11.45 -35.90
CA ARG A 180 -7.19 12.71 -35.23
C ARG A 180 -8.58 12.68 -34.61
N LEU A 181 -9.58 12.16 -35.33
CA LEU A 181 -10.95 12.00 -34.82
C LEU A 181 -10.96 11.09 -33.58
N GLN A 182 -10.34 9.91 -33.68
CA GLN A 182 -10.21 8.96 -32.56
C GLN A 182 -9.49 9.58 -31.35
N HIS A 183 -8.45 10.39 -31.58
CA HIS A 183 -7.77 11.10 -30.51
C HIS A 183 -8.69 12.15 -29.84
N SER A 184 -9.43 12.96 -30.63
CA SER A 184 -10.37 13.94 -30.08
C SER A 184 -11.54 13.31 -29.31
N LEU A 185 -12.09 12.20 -29.79
CA LEU A 185 -13.13 11.43 -29.08
C LEU A 185 -12.58 10.92 -27.74
N ARG A 186 -11.40 10.30 -27.75
CA ARG A 186 -10.76 9.82 -26.52
C ARG A 186 -10.40 10.95 -25.55
N GLN A 187 -10.06 12.15 -26.04
CA GLN A 187 -9.87 13.32 -25.17
C GLN A 187 -11.18 13.76 -24.51
N LEU A 188 -12.30 13.74 -25.24
CA LEU A 188 -13.63 14.05 -24.70
C LEU A 188 -14.06 13.01 -23.66
N GLU A 189 -13.92 11.72 -23.95
CA GLU A 189 -14.16 10.61 -23.00
C GLU A 189 -13.35 10.80 -21.71
N MET A 190 -12.06 11.14 -21.82
CA MET A 190 -11.20 11.39 -20.66
C MET A 190 -11.60 12.64 -19.87
N THR A 191 -12.16 13.68 -20.51
CA THR A 191 -12.73 14.83 -19.78
C THR A 191 -14.05 14.49 -19.09
N GLU A 192 -14.96 13.75 -19.74
CA GLU A 192 -16.23 13.30 -19.14
C GLU A 192 -16.00 12.38 -17.93
N VAL A 193 -14.97 11.53 -17.97
CA VAL A 193 -14.53 10.70 -16.83
C VAL A 193 -13.86 11.53 -15.74
N HIS A 194 -13.20 12.64 -16.09
CA HIS A 194 -12.62 13.57 -15.11
C HIS A 194 -13.66 14.54 -14.52
N ASP A 195 -14.82 14.68 -15.14
CA ASP A 195 -15.91 15.55 -14.68
C ASP A 195 -16.57 15.00 -13.40
N ASN A 196 -15.96 15.41 -12.30
CA ASN A 196 -16.35 15.18 -10.90
C ASN A 196 -17.78 15.62 -10.53
N ASN A 197 -18.55 16.15 -11.49
CA ASN A 197 -19.92 16.62 -11.37
C ASN A 197 -20.97 15.68 -11.98
N THR A 198 -20.58 14.54 -12.57
CA THR A 198 -21.52 13.50 -13.00
C THR A 198 -22.43 13.06 -11.85
N GLU A 199 -23.69 12.71 -12.15
CA GLU A 199 -24.62 12.20 -11.13
C GLU A 199 -24.11 10.88 -10.50
N ALA A 200 -23.29 10.12 -11.21
CA ALA A 200 -22.55 8.98 -10.67
C ALA A 200 -21.57 9.40 -9.56
N ALA A 201 -20.74 10.43 -9.77
CA ALA A 201 -19.83 10.94 -8.74
C ALA A 201 -20.59 11.52 -7.53
N LYS A 202 -21.72 12.20 -7.75
CA LYS A 202 -22.59 12.72 -6.66
C LYS A 202 -23.24 11.58 -5.87
N THR A 203 -23.72 10.54 -6.53
CA THR A 203 -24.35 9.39 -5.87
C THR A 203 -23.33 8.53 -5.11
N MET A 204 -22.12 8.32 -5.65
CA MET A 204 -21.01 7.69 -4.90
C MET A 204 -20.68 8.47 -3.63
N ARG A 205 -20.42 9.78 -3.71
CA ARG A 205 -20.18 10.61 -2.52
C ARG A 205 -21.33 10.57 -1.51
N ASN A 206 -22.57 10.49 -1.97
CA ASN A 206 -23.74 10.36 -1.08
C ASN A 206 -23.84 8.96 -0.43
N LEU A 207 -23.38 7.90 -1.09
CA LEU A 207 -23.31 6.55 -0.52
C LEU A 207 -22.15 6.43 0.47
N GLU A 208 -20.96 6.97 0.15
CA GLU A 208 -19.81 7.07 1.05
C GLU A 208 -20.18 7.82 2.33
N ASN A 209 -20.79 9.01 2.21
CA ASN A 209 -21.26 9.79 3.35
C ASN A 209 -22.38 9.10 4.18
N ARG A 210 -23.13 8.16 3.59
CA ARG A 210 -24.12 7.35 4.32
C ARG A 210 -23.48 6.16 5.01
N LEU A 211 -22.50 5.52 4.37
CA LEU A 211 -21.74 4.40 4.89
C LEU A 211 -20.89 4.83 6.09
N GLU A 212 -20.21 5.97 6.00
CA GLU A 212 -19.41 6.50 7.11
C GLU A 212 -20.29 6.91 8.29
N LYS A 213 -21.47 7.52 8.03
CA LYS A 213 -22.48 7.78 9.06
C LYS A 213 -23.10 6.51 9.65
N ALA A 214 -23.01 5.37 8.98
CA ALA A 214 -23.42 4.08 9.53
C ALA A 214 -22.30 3.45 10.38
N ARG A 215 -21.02 3.58 9.98
CA ARG A 215 -19.85 3.19 10.77
C ARG A 215 -19.76 3.95 12.09
N MET A 216 -19.77 5.29 12.04
CA MET A 216 -19.75 6.13 13.25
C MET A 216 -20.84 5.73 14.24
N LYS A 217 -22.06 5.42 13.76
CA LYS A 217 -23.16 4.95 14.61
C LYS A 217 -22.98 3.53 15.15
N ALA A 218 -22.31 2.65 14.41
CA ALA A 218 -21.96 1.32 14.89
C ALA A 218 -20.88 1.41 15.98
N GLU A 219 -19.84 2.23 15.77
CA GLU A 219 -18.78 2.49 16.74
C GLU A 219 -19.31 3.19 18.01
N GLU A 220 -20.21 4.17 17.86
CA GLU A 220 -20.96 4.78 18.96
C GLU A 220 -21.80 3.73 19.72
N ALA A 221 -22.51 2.85 19.01
CA ALA A 221 -23.31 1.80 19.62
C ALA A 221 -22.45 0.74 20.33
N GLU A 222 -21.31 0.35 19.77
CA GLU A 222 -20.32 -0.53 20.40
C GLU A 222 -19.69 0.12 21.63
N HIS A 223 -19.37 1.42 21.59
CA HIS A 223 -18.90 2.14 22.76
C HIS A 223 -19.96 2.15 23.88
N ILE A 224 -21.21 2.45 23.54
CA ILE A 224 -22.34 2.46 24.48
C ILE A 224 -22.61 1.07 25.06
N THR A 225 -22.60 -0.01 24.24
CA THR A 225 -22.80 -1.37 24.77
C THR A 225 -21.64 -1.83 25.64
N ASN A 226 -20.39 -1.49 25.30
CA ASN A 226 -19.24 -1.76 26.15
C ASN A 226 -19.34 -1.04 27.51
N VAL A 227 -19.79 0.22 27.55
CA VAL A 227 -20.05 0.94 28.81
C VAL A 227 -21.17 0.27 29.62
N TYR A 228 -22.27 -0.17 28.99
CA TYR A 228 -23.32 -0.92 29.69
C TYR A 228 -22.87 -2.31 30.18
N LEU A 229 -21.98 -2.99 29.45
CA LEU A 229 -21.40 -4.27 29.88
C LEU A 229 -20.46 -4.08 31.08
N GLN A 230 -19.64 -3.03 31.11
CA GLN A 230 -18.81 -2.66 32.25
C GLN A 230 -19.67 -2.27 33.47
N LEU A 231 -20.68 -1.44 33.28
CA LEU A 231 -21.62 -1.08 34.35
C LEU A 231 -22.34 -2.32 34.90
N LYS A 232 -22.71 -3.27 34.03
CA LYS A 232 -23.29 -4.55 34.44
C LYS A 232 -22.30 -5.38 35.27
N SER A 233 -21.03 -5.52 34.86
CA SER A 233 -20.06 -6.28 35.66
C SER A 233 -19.80 -5.63 37.03
N TYR A 234 -19.66 -4.31 37.09
CA TYR A 234 -19.54 -3.59 38.36
C TYR A 234 -20.76 -3.79 39.27
N LEU A 235 -21.99 -3.73 38.72
CA LEU A 235 -23.21 -3.99 39.50
C LEU A 235 -23.33 -5.45 39.96
N GLN A 236 -22.81 -6.42 39.20
CA GLN A 236 -22.78 -7.83 39.60
C GLN A 236 -21.73 -8.08 40.72
N GLU A 237 -20.55 -7.46 40.61
CA GLU A 237 -19.54 -7.47 41.68
C GLU A 237 -20.07 -6.77 42.94
N GLU A 238 -20.75 -5.63 42.81
CA GLU A 238 -21.36 -4.91 43.93
C GLU A 238 -22.47 -5.72 44.60
N SER A 239 -23.35 -6.40 43.84
CA SER A 239 -24.38 -7.26 44.46
C SER A 239 -23.79 -8.38 45.31
N LEU A 240 -22.72 -9.05 44.84
CA LEU A 240 -22.04 -10.10 45.59
C LEU A 240 -21.34 -9.53 46.84
N ASN A 241 -20.74 -8.34 46.72
CA ASN A 241 -20.11 -7.66 47.86
C ASN A 241 -21.14 -7.17 48.91
N LEU A 242 -22.35 -6.81 48.48
CA LEU A 242 -23.45 -6.43 49.39
C LEU A 242 -23.99 -7.64 50.17
N GLU A 243 -24.13 -8.81 49.54
CA GLU A 243 -24.50 -10.07 50.22
C GLU A 243 -23.47 -10.44 51.31
N ASN A 244 -22.18 -10.51 50.96
CA ASN A 244 -21.10 -10.76 51.92
C ASN A 244 -21.09 -9.73 53.08
N ARG A 245 -21.46 -8.48 52.80
CA ARG A 245 -21.55 -7.43 53.83
C ARG A 245 -22.78 -7.60 54.73
N LEU A 246 -23.92 -8.00 54.19
CA LEU A 246 -25.10 -8.36 54.99
C LEU A 246 -24.79 -9.52 55.94
N ASP A 247 -24.22 -10.62 55.44
CA ASP A 247 -23.79 -11.77 56.25
C ASP A 247 -22.87 -11.34 57.40
N SER A 248 -21.91 -10.44 57.14
CA SER A 248 -21.00 -9.95 58.17
C SER A 248 -21.73 -9.15 59.28
N MET A 249 -22.71 -8.31 58.92
CA MET A 249 -23.53 -7.57 59.87
C MET A 249 -24.52 -8.45 60.62
N GLU A 250 -25.11 -9.47 59.98
CA GLU A 250 -25.95 -10.46 60.65
C GLU A 250 -25.14 -11.28 61.66
N ALA A 251 -23.92 -11.69 61.32
CA ALA A 251 -23.00 -12.36 62.24
C ALA A 251 -22.55 -11.47 63.42
N GLU A 252 -22.44 -10.15 63.25
CA GLU A 252 -22.26 -9.20 64.35
C GLU A 252 -23.53 -9.10 65.23
N VAL A 253 -24.70 -8.93 64.63
CA VAL A 253 -25.99 -8.88 65.35
C VAL A 253 -26.26 -10.17 66.12
N VAL A 254 -25.91 -11.34 65.60
CA VAL A 254 -26.02 -12.63 66.30
C VAL A 254 -25.04 -12.72 67.48
N ARG A 255 -23.78 -12.28 67.32
CA ARG A 255 -22.80 -12.22 68.41
C ARG A 255 -23.27 -11.30 69.53
N SER A 256 -23.66 -10.07 69.24
CA SER A 256 -24.15 -9.14 70.26
C SER A 256 -25.48 -9.59 70.90
N LYS A 257 -26.34 -10.34 70.20
CA LYS A 257 -27.50 -11.00 70.82
C LYS A 257 -27.09 -12.10 71.82
N HIS A 258 -26.00 -12.82 71.55
CA HIS A 258 -25.46 -13.84 72.45
C HIS A 258 -24.81 -13.20 73.68
N GLU A 259 -23.94 -12.21 73.49
CA GLU A 259 -23.33 -11.40 74.56
C GLU A 259 -24.40 -10.80 75.49
N VAL A 260 -25.49 -10.25 74.93
CA VAL A 260 -26.63 -9.71 75.70
C VAL A 260 -27.42 -10.81 76.43
N ALA A 261 -27.38 -12.07 75.97
CA ALA A 261 -27.97 -13.19 76.69
C ALA A 261 -27.08 -13.63 77.87
N GLU A 262 -25.77 -13.77 77.65
CA GLU A 262 -24.78 -14.07 78.69
C GLU A 262 -24.80 -13.01 79.81
N LEU A 263 -24.77 -11.72 79.45
CA LEU A 263 -24.84 -10.61 80.40
C LEU A 263 -26.16 -10.59 81.20
N LYS A 264 -27.26 -11.13 80.65
CA LYS A 264 -28.52 -11.30 81.41
C LYS A 264 -28.41 -12.42 82.44
N VAL A 265 -27.74 -13.53 82.13
CA VAL A 265 -27.47 -14.62 83.09
C VAL A 265 -26.59 -14.11 84.23
N VAL A 266 -25.46 -13.45 83.90
CA VAL A 266 -24.55 -12.87 84.91
C VAL A 266 -25.25 -11.83 85.79
N ASN A 267 -26.16 -11.02 85.23
CA ASN A 267 -26.97 -10.08 86.01
C ASN A 267 -27.99 -10.79 86.92
N GLN A 268 -28.63 -11.87 86.46
CA GLN A 268 -29.51 -12.70 87.30
C GLN A 268 -28.73 -13.36 88.44
N GLU A 269 -27.53 -13.89 88.19
CA GLU A 269 -26.62 -14.43 89.21
C GLU A 269 -26.22 -13.35 90.22
N ALA A 270 -25.86 -12.15 89.77
CA ALA A 270 -25.52 -11.03 90.64
C ALA A 270 -26.70 -10.56 91.51
N LEU A 271 -27.92 -10.54 90.96
CA LEU A 271 -29.15 -10.25 91.72
C LEU A 271 -29.44 -11.34 92.76
N ASN A 272 -29.33 -12.62 92.38
CA ASN A 272 -29.50 -13.76 93.27
C ASN A 272 -28.47 -13.74 94.41
N ALA A 273 -27.20 -13.43 94.12
CA ALA A 273 -26.14 -13.30 95.11
C ALA A 273 -26.38 -12.11 96.06
N ARG A 274 -26.81 -10.95 95.53
CA ARG A 274 -27.20 -9.79 96.34
C ARG A 274 -28.34 -10.13 97.30
N ASP A 275 -29.38 -10.80 96.82
CA ASP A 275 -30.56 -11.09 97.63
C ASP A 275 -30.31 -12.23 98.62
N LEU A 276 -29.46 -13.21 98.28
CA LEU A 276 -28.92 -14.17 99.25
C LEU A 276 -28.12 -13.47 100.37
N ALA A 277 -27.20 -12.57 100.02
CA ALA A 277 -26.42 -11.82 101.00
C ALA A 277 -27.30 -10.92 101.88
N LYS A 278 -28.35 -10.31 101.33
CA LYS A 278 -29.34 -9.53 102.07
C LYS A 278 -30.15 -10.40 103.04
N ASN A 279 -30.59 -11.58 102.62
CA ASN A 279 -31.31 -12.52 103.47
C ASN A 279 -30.42 -13.06 104.62
N GLN A 280 -29.14 -13.32 104.32
CA GLN A 280 -28.13 -13.67 105.34
C GLN A 280 -27.90 -12.53 106.33
N LEU A 281 -27.78 -11.29 105.87
CA LEU A 281 -27.67 -10.11 106.72
C LEU A 281 -28.87 -9.99 107.66
N GLN A 282 -30.10 -10.08 107.13
CA GLN A 282 -31.32 -10.00 107.94
C GLN A 282 -31.41 -11.10 109.01
N PHE A 283 -31.05 -12.34 108.67
CA PHE A 283 -30.97 -13.43 109.64
C PHE A 283 -29.93 -13.18 110.74
N LEU A 284 -28.77 -12.61 110.37
CA LEU A 284 -27.74 -12.23 111.34
C LEU A 284 -28.20 -11.07 112.24
N GLU A 285 -28.81 -10.02 111.67
CA GLU A 285 -29.42 -8.92 112.43
C GLU A 285 -30.47 -9.42 113.43
N GLU A 286 -31.37 -10.31 112.99
CA GLU A 286 -32.33 -10.94 113.90
C GLU A 286 -31.67 -11.78 115.00
N THR A 287 -30.65 -12.59 114.69
CA THR A 287 -29.96 -13.39 115.72
C THR A 287 -29.28 -12.49 116.75
N VAL A 288 -28.63 -11.40 116.30
CA VAL A 288 -28.03 -10.38 117.16
C VAL A 288 -29.09 -9.68 118.01
N ILE A 289 -30.26 -9.32 117.46
CA ILE A 289 -31.38 -8.72 118.22
C ILE A 289 -31.95 -9.72 119.24
N ARG A 290 -32.14 -10.99 118.85
CA ARG A 290 -32.62 -12.06 119.74
C ARG A 290 -31.64 -12.31 120.89
N ASP A 291 -30.35 -12.37 120.63
CA ASP A 291 -29.33 -12.60 121.65
C ASP A 291 -29.05 -11.35 122.50
N ARG A 292 -29.18 -10.15 121.94
CA ARG A 292 -29.21 -8.91 122.71
C ARG A 292 -30.37 -8.92 123.71
N LYS A 293 -31.59 -9.26 123.28
CA LYS A 293 -32.76 -9.38 124.18
C LYS A 293 -32.50 -10.42 125.28
N LYS A 294 -31.96 -11.60 124.96
CA LYS A 294 -31.55 -12.60 125.97
C LYS A 294 -30.56 -12.01 126.99
N ARG A 295 -29.52 -11.32 126.53
CA ARG A 295 -28.52 -10.66 127.40
C ARG A 295 -29.14 -9.58 128.27
N GLU A 296 -30.05 -8.76 127.74
CA GLU A 296 -30.80 -7.75 128.50
C GLU A 296 -31.72 -8.39 129.57
N TYR A 297 -32.37 -9.51 129.27
CA TYR A 297 -33.09 -10.31 130.28
C TYR A 297 -32.15 -10.85 131.36
N TYR A 298 -31.03 -11.49 131.01
CA TYR A 298 -30.05 -11.98 132.00
C TYR A 298 -29.46 -10.85 132.86
N ILE A 299 -29.17 -9.68 132.27
CA ILE A 299 -28.64 -8.52 133.00
C ILE A 299 -29.68 -7.94 133.95
N THR A 300 -30.95 -7.82 133.55
CA THR A 300 -32.02 -7.32 134.42
C THR A 300 -32.37 -8.31 135.54
N ASP A 301 -32.34 -9.62 135.27
CA ASP A 301 -32.49 -10.70 136.25
C ASP A 301 -31.31 -10.76 137.24
N CYS A 302 -30.07 -10.54 136.78
CA CYS A 302 -28.90 -10.37 137.66
C CYS A 302 -28.98 -9.10 138.50
N LYS A 303 -29.46 -7.97 137.95
CA LYS A 303 -29.70 -6.74 138.71
C LYS A 303 -30.74 -6.94 139.80
N LYS A 304 -31.87 -7.59 139.51
CA LYS A 304 -32.88 -7.94 140.52
C LYS A 304 -32.27 -8.76 141.66
N ARG A 305 -31.53 -9.84 141.38
CA ARG A 305 -30.87 -10.62 142.44
C ARG A 305 -29.80 -9.82 143.20
N ALA A 306 -29.14 -8.86 142.55
CA ALA A 306 -28.19 -7.96 143.23
C ALA A 306 -28.91 -6.93 144.12
N GLU A 307 -30.07 -6.42 143.72
CA GLU A 307 -30.93 -5.53 144.50
C GLU A 307 -31.60 -6.28 145.67
N GLU A 308 -32.08 -7.51 145.45
CA GLU A 308 -32.57 -8.42 146.49
C GLU A 308 -31.48 -8.73 147.51
N LYS A 309 -30.27 -9.10 147.04
CA LYS A 309 -29.11 -9.31 147.92
C LYS A 309 -28.70 -8.04 148.64
N LYS A 310 -28.74 -6.87 147.98
CA LYS A 310 -28.49 -5.58 148.65
C LYS A 310 -29.53 -5.29 149.72
N LEU A 311 -30.81 -5.54 149.47
CA LEU A 311 -31.86 -5.39 150.48
C LEU A 311 -31.73 -6.42 151.60
N GLN A 312 -31.18 -7.61 151.34
CA GLN A 312 -30.82 -8.58 152.37
C GLN A 312 -29.60 -8.12 153.18
N THR A 313 -28.51 -7.64 152.56
CA THR A 313 -27.36 -7.10 153.29
C THR A 313 -27.74 -5.85 154.06
N GLU A 314 -28.55 -4.94 153.52
CA GLU A 314 -29.05 -3.75 154.22
C GLU A 314 -30.05 -4.09 155.37
N ARG A 315 -30.63 -5.30 155.37
CA ARG A 315 -31.38 -5.87 156.50
C ARG A 315 -30.49 -6.59 157.51
N MET A 316 -29.36 -7.14 157.06
CA MET A 316 -28.36 -7.82 157.90
C MET A 316 -27.40 -6.81 158.57
N GLU A 317 -26.95 -5.76 157.89
CA GLU A 317 -26.17 -4.63 158.43
C GLU A 317 -26.94 -3.91 159.56
N ARG A 318 -28.27 -3.81 159.43
CA ARG A 318 -29.20 -3.36 160.50
C ARG A 318 -29.38 -4.39 161.65
N LYS A 319 -28.71 -5.54 161.60
CA LYS A 319 -28.75 -6.63 162.60
C LYS A 319 -27.38 -7.18 163.04
N THR A 320 -26.30 -6.92 162.31
CA THR A 320 -24.96 -7.50 162.55
C THR A 320 -23.90 -6.42 162.71
N HIS A 321 -24.03 -5.63 163.78
CA HIS A 321 -22.87 -5.07 164.46
C HIS A 321 -22.56 -5.94 165.69
N ARG A 322 -21.79 -7.03 165.50
CA ARG A 322 -20.92 -7.70 166.50
C ARG A 322 -20.35 -9.04 165.99
N GLU A 323 -19.07 -9.25 166.31
CA GLU A 323 -18.27 -10.50 166.32
C GLU A 323 -18.18 -11.36 165.02
N HIS A 324 -17.06 -11.98 164.61
CA HIS A 324 -16.00 -12.79 165.27
C HIS A 324 -16.49 -14.19 165.74
N VAL A 325 -15.74 -15.32 165.66
CA VAL A 325 -14.49 -15.69 164.94
C VAL A 325 -14.21 -17.23 165.09
N LEU A 326 -13.28 -17.82 164.31
CA LEU A 326 -12.68 -19.18 164.48
C LEU A 326 -13.64 -20.39 164.27
N LEU A 327 -13.26 -21.68 164.19
CA LEU A 327 -11.96 -22.42 164.28
C LEU A 327 -11.97 -23.68 163.36
N GLN A 328 -10.83 -24.40 163.34
CA GLN A 328 -10.38 -25.70 162.76
C GLN A 328 -11.30 -26.94 163.02
N SER A 329 -11.01 -28.22 162.67
CA SER A 329 -9.77 -28.99 162.35
C SER A 329 -10.05 -30.38 161.71
N GLU A 330 -9.05 -30.95 161.00
CA GLU A 330 -8.36 -32.29 161.15
C GLU A 330 -9.11 -33.51 161.80
N ASP A 331 -8.86 -34.81 161.55
CA ASP A 331 -7.98 -35.56 160.61
C ASP A 331 -8.36 -37.09 160.50
N THR A 332 -7.46 -37.90 159.88
CA THR A 332 -7.34 -39.40 159.88
C THR A 332 -8.09 -40.18 158.77
N ILE A 333 -7.55 -41.11 157.96
CA ILE A 333 -6.45 -42.13 157.99
C ILE A 333 -6.98 -43.55 158.35
N HIS A 334 -6.65 -44.66 157.64
CA HIS A 334 -5.70 -44.84 156.52
C HIS A 334 -6.42 -45.07 155.14
N ASP A 335 -6.36 -46.13 154.31
CA ASP A 335 -5.63 -47.42 154.29
C ASP A 335 -5.48 -47.98 152.83
N HIS A 336 -5.29 -49.31 152.66
CA HIS A 336 -5.36 -50.14 151.44
C HIS A 336 -4.40 -49.76 150.29
N GLN A 337 -3.14 -50.21 150.41
CA GLN A 337 -2.18 -50.27 149.30
C GLN A 337 -2.08 -51.69 148.72
N ARG A 338 -2.55 -51.87 147.48
CA ARG A 338 -2.04 -52.85 146.48
C ARG A 338 -2.72 -52.77 145.11
N HIS A 339 -3.94 -52.22 145.04
CA HIS A 339 -4.66 -52.06 143.77
C HIS A 339 -4.26 -50.80 142.95
N LYS A 340 -3.46 -49.90 143.54
CA LYS A 340 -3.20 -48.55 143.01
C LYS A 340 -2.22 -48.51 141.83
N GLU A 341 -1.32 -49.48 141.66
CA GLU A 341 -0.25 -49.37 140.65
C GLU A 341 -0.76 -49.63 139.23
N GLU A 342 -1.69 -50.57 139.05
CA GLU A 342 -2.35 -50.82 137.77
C GLU A 342 -3.35 -49.71 137.44
N GLU A 343 -4.10 -49.23 138.43
CA GLU A 343 -4.92 -48.01 138.27
C GLU A 343 -4.07 -46.79 137.89
N LEU A 344 -2.89 -46.60 138.46
CA LEU A 344 -2.02 -45.47 138.11
C LEU A 344 -1.48 -45.60 136.69
N LYS A 345 -1.18 -46.81 136.19
CA LYS A 345 -0.82 -47.03 134.78
C LYS A 345 -2.00 -46.78 133.84
N GLN A 346 -3.21 -47.23 134.18
CA GLN A 346 -4.45 -46.94 133.44
C GLN A 346 -4.76 -45.42 133.42
N ARG A 347 -4.73 -44.76 134.58
CA ARG A 347 -4.95 -43.30 134.75
C ARG A 347 -3.86 -42.48 134.05
N TRP A 348 -2.60 -42.93 134.04
CA TRP A 348 -1.52 -42.26 133.32
C TRP A 348 -1.67 -42.41 131.79
N GLY A 349 -2.10 -43.59 131.31
CA GLY A 349 -2.47 -43.79 129.91
C GLY A 349 -3.65 -42.91 129.48
N MET A 350 -4.71 -42.84 130.31
CA MET A 350 -5.83 -41.90 130.12
C MET A 350 -5.35 -40.45 130.11
N TYR A 351 -4.52 -40.04 131.06
CA TYR A 351 -3.99 -38.67 131.15
C TYR A 351 -3.11 -38.29 129.96
N GLN A 352 -2.24 -39.19 129.50
CA GLN A 352 -1.46 -38.99 128.27
C GLN A 352 -2.37 -38.88 127.04
N MET A 353 -3.39 -39.73 126.94
CA MET A 353 -4.38 -39.67 125.86
C MET A 353 -5.18 -38.36 125.91
N GLU A 354 -5.62 -37.92 127.08
CA GLU A 354 -6.36 -36.68 127.31
C GLU A 354 -5.51 -35.43 127.01
N VAL A 355 -4.24 -35.41 127.41
CA VAL A 355 -3.29 -34.34 127.06
C VAL A 355 -3.03 -34.28 125.55
N MET A 356 -2.94 -35.43 124.87
CA MET A 356 -2.78 -35.47 123.41
C MET A 356 -4.06 -35.04 122.68
N PHE A 357 -5.23 -35.51 123.11
CA PHE A 357 -6.52 -35.02 122.59
C PHE A 357 -6.73 -33.54 122.90
N GLY A 358 -6.26 -33.03 124.05
CA GLY A 358 -6.26 -31.60 124.38
C GLY A 358 -5.46 -30.78 123.37
N LYS A 359 -4.21 -31.17 123.08
CA LYS A 359 -3.38 -30.50 122.06
C LYS A 359 -4.04 -30.50 120.67
N VAL A 360 -4.66 -31.61 120.26
CA VAL A 360 -5.37 -31.69 118.96
C VAL A 360 -6.65 -30.85 118.98
N LYS A 361 -7.38 -30.84 120.09
CA LYS A 361 -8.60 -30.04 120.33
C LYS A 361 -8.30 -28.54 120.25
N ASP A 362 -7.22 -28.10 120.87
CA ASP A 362 -6.75 -26.71 120.85
C ASP A 362 -6.29 -26.32 119.44
N ALA A 363 -5.50 -27.18 118.77
CA ALA A 363 -5.04 -26.96 117.40
C ALA A 363 -6.17 -26.96 116.34
N THR A 364 -7.30 -27.61 116.62
CA THR A 364 -8.48 -27.64 115.74
C THR A 364 -9.60 -26.68 116.16
N GLY A 365 -9.43 -25.97 117.28
CA GLY A 365 -10.38 -24.97 117.80
C GLY A 365 -11.76 -25.55 118.15
N VAL A 366 -11.82 -26.76 118.70
CA VAL A 366 -13.10 -27.48 118.96
C VAL A 366 -13.40 -27.56 120.46
N ALA A 367 -14.66 -27.37 120.86
CA ALA A 367 -15.05 -27.42 122.28
C ALA A 367 -15.04 -28.83 122.91
N GLU A 368 -15.16 -29.88 122.10
CA GLU A 368 -15.36 -31.29 122.50
C GLU A 368 -14.51 -32.24 121.64
N SER A 369 -13.88 -33.24 122.24
CA SER A 369 -13.01 -34.22 121.56
C SER A 369 -13.74 -35.05 120.49
N HIS A 370 -15.00 -35.45 120.72
CA HIS A 370 -15.78 -36.18 119.70
C HIS A 370 -16.12 -35.31 118.47
N ALA A 371 -16.25 -33.99 118.66
CA ALA A 371 -16.46 -33.07 117.54
C ALA A 371 -15.21 -32.88 116.65
N VAL A 372 -14.00 -33.15 117.18
CA VAL A 372 -12.76 -33.24 116.38
C VAL A 372 -12.84 -34.40 115.39
N VAL A 373 -13.18 -35.61 115.87
CA VAL A 373 -13.31 -36.82 115.04
C VAL A 373 -14.36 -36.64 113.95
N ARG A 374 -15.52 -36.04 114.28
CA ARG A 374 -16.58 -35.75 113.29
C ARG A 374 -16.13 -34.76 112.20
N ARG A 375 -15.26 -33.79 112.53
CA ARG A 375 -14.68 -32.87 111.53
C ARG A 375 -13.69 -33.60 110.61
N PHE A 376 -12.80 -34.44 111.14
CA PHE A 376 -11.87 -35.20 110.30
C PHE A 376 -12.60 -36.14 109.33
N LEU A 377 -13.63 -36.87 109.79
CA LEU A 377 -14.42 -37.75 108.91
C LEU A 377 -15.14 -36.96 107.80
N ALA A 378 -15.74 -35.80 108.12
CA ALA A 378 -16.34 -34.93 107.10
C ALA A 378 -15.30 -34.27 106.17
N GLN A 379 -14.07 -34.07 106.64
CA GLN A 379 -12.99 -33.53 105.82
C GLN A 379 -12.42 -34.56 104.84
N ASP A 380 -12.43 -35.86 105.16
CA ASP A 380 -11.91 -36.92 104.29
C ASP A 380 -12.69 -37.03 102.96
N GLU A 381 -14.01 -36.88 103.00
CA GLU A 381 -14.86 -36.74 101.82
C GLU A 381 -14.50 -35.50 100.98
N THR A 382 -14.24 -34.35 101.61
CA THR A 382 -13.81 -33.15 100.87
C THR A 382 -12.38 -33.25 100.33
N PHE A 383 -11.50 -33.97 101.04
CA PHE A 383 -10.11 -34.18 100.63
C PHE A 383 -10.03 -35.10 99.43
N THR A 384 -10.77 -36.21 99.44
CA THR A 384 -10.87 -37.14 98.30
C THR A 384 -11.52 -36.49 97.07
N GLN A 385 -12.53 -35.63 97.25
CA GLN A 385 -13.09 -34.80 96.16
C GLN A 385 -12.05 -33.79 95.61
N LEU A 386 -11.28 -33.11 96.47
CA LEU A 386 -10.23 -32.20 96.03
C LEU A 386 -9.06 -32.92 95.35
N GLU A 387 -8.70 -34.13 95.79
CA GLU A 387 -7.74 -34.98 95.07
C GLU A 387 -8.24 -35.42 93.69
N ALA A 388 -9.53 -35.76 93.56
CA ALA A 388 -10.12 -36.10 92.27
C ALA A 388 -10.09 -34.89 91.32
N LEU A 389 -10.59 -33.73 91.77
CA LEU A 389 -10.54 -32.48 91.01
C LEU A 389 -9.10 -32.08 90.66
N LYS A 390 -8.11 -32.33 91.53
CA LYS A 390 -6.69 -32.12 91.21
C LYS A 390 -6.23 -33.05 90.08
N LYS A 391 -6.50 -34.36 90.18
CA LYS A 391 -6.12 -35.36 89.17
C LYS A 391 -6.79 -35.09 87.82
N ASP A 392 -8.04 -34.62 87.81
CA ASP A 392 -8.76 -34.25 86.59
C ASP A 392 -8.20 -32.97 85.96
N ASN A 393 -7.87 -31.95 86.76
CA ASN A 393 -7.17 -30.76 86.28
C ASN A 393 -5.77 -31.07 85.75
N GLU A 394 -5.01 -31.97 86.41
CA GLU A 394 -3.69 -32.43 85.93
C GLU A 394 -3.82 -33.16 84.58
N GLN A 395 -4.82 -34.05 84.42
CA GLN A 395 -5.11 -34.72 83.15
C GLN A 395 -5.53 -33.72 82.05
N MET A 396 -6.42 -32.76 82.35
CA MET A 396 -6.86 -31.76 81.39
C MET A 396 -5.71 -30.84 80.96
N LEU A 397 -4.83 -30.46 81.90
CA LEU A 397 -3.64 -29.67 81.64
C LEU A 397 -2.62 -30.43 80.78
N MET A 398 -2.52 -31.77 80.91
CA MET A 398 -1.72 -32.61 80.01
C MET A 398 -2.32 -32.68 78.61
N LYS A 399 -3.63 -32.94 78.46
CA LYS A 399 -4.32 -32.91 77.15
C LYS A 399 -4.12 -31.57 76.44
N MET A 400 -4.31 -30.45 77.14
CA MET A 400 -4.10 -29.11 76.59
C MET A 400 -2.63 -28.84 76.19
N LYS A 401 -1.64 -29.46 76.85
CA LYS A 401 -0.23 -29.40 76.42
C LYS A 401 0.01 -30.22 75.15
N GLU A 402 -0.57 -31.41 75.04
CA GLU A 402 -0.45 -32.29 73.87
C GLU A 402 -1.13 -31.67 72.64
N GLU A 403 -2.32 -31.11 72.80
CA GLU A 403 -3.04 -30.35 71.77
C GLU A 403 -2.27 -29.10 71.34
N LYS A 404 -1.73 -28.32 72.30
CA LYS A 404 -0.86 -27.19 71.98
C LYS A 404 0.36 -27.61 71.15
N GLN A 405 1.06 -28.66 71.56
CA GLN A 405 2.22 -29.17 70.80
C GLN A 405 1.83 -29.69 69.42
N ARG A 406 0.65 -30.31 69.29
CA ARG A 406 0.09 -30.76 68.01
C ARG A 406 -0.19 -29.57 67.09
N LEU A 407 -0.91 -28.57 67.57
CA LEU A 407 -1.23 -27.35 66.81
C LEU A 407 0.02 -26.56 66.43
N GLN A 408 1.04 -26.52 67.29
CA GLN A 408 2.35 -25.93 66.96
C GLN A 408 3.02 -26.68 65.79
N ARG A 409 3.06 -28.02 65.83
CA ARG A 409 3.60 -28.85 64.72
C ARG A 409 2.79 -28.71 63.42
N GLU A 410 1.46 -28.64 63.51
CA GLU A 410 0.59 -28.40 62.34
C GLU A 410 0.83 -27.01 61.74
N LEU A 411 1.00 -25.97 62.58
CA LEU A 411 1.32 -24.60 62.15
C LEU A 411 2.73 -24.47 61.55
N GLU A 412 3.72 -25.15 62.10
CA GLU A 412 5.08 -25.22 61.54
C GLU A 412 5.06 -25.91 60.17
N ASN A 413 4.41 -27.07 60.07
CA ASN A 413 4.21 -27.77 58.80
C ASN A 413 3.52 -26.89 57.75
N LEU A 414 2.45 -26.16 58.12
CA LEU A 414 1.73 -25.27 57.20
C LEU A 414 2.60 -24.09 56.72
N LYS A 415 3.39 -23.46 57.60
CA LYS A 415 4.33 -22.40 57.20
C LYS A 415 5.36 -22.91 56.20
N TYR A 416 6.13 -23.93 56.56
CA TYR A 416 7.24 -24.38 55.74
C TYR A 416 6.79 -25.10 54.45
N SER A 417 5.64 -25.77 54.45
CA SER A 417 5.07 -26.34 53.22
C SER A 417 4.41 -25.30 52.32
N GLY A 418 3.79 -24.26 52.88
CA GLY A 418 3.29 -23.09 52.14
C GLY A 418 4.42 -22.40 51.38
N ASP A 419 5.49 -22.03 52.08
CA ASP A 419 6.66 -21.40 51.46
C ASP A 419 7.34 -22.31 50.44
N ALA A 420 7.48 -23.62 50.72
CA ALA A 420 8.09 -24.56 49.78
C ALA A 420 7.26 -24.74 48.50
N THR A 421 5.93 -24.85 48.62
CA THR A 421 5.03 -25.00 47.46
C THR A 421 4.94 -23.70 46.65
N LEU A 422 4.89 -22.53 47.29
CA LEU A 422 4.89 -21.23 46.61
C LEU A 422 6.20 -21.01 45.85
N ASN A 423 7.35 -21.27 46.47
CA ASN A 423 8.66 -21.20 45.80
C ASN A 423 8.79 -22.21 44.64
N SER A 424 8.18 -23.39 44.76
CA SER A 424 8.13 -24.38 43.68
C SER A 424 7.28 -23.91 42.50
N GLN A 425 6.08 -23.37 42.77
CA GLN A 425 5.22 -22.78 41.75
C GLN A 425 5.88 -21.57 41.07
N GLN A 426 6.59 -20.72 41.81
CA GLN A 426 7.31 -19.58 41.25
C GLN A 426 8.42 -20.04 40.30
N LYS A 427 9.28 -20.98 40.72
CA LYS A 427 10.30 -21.59 39.85
C LYS A 427 9.71 -22.30 38.62
N LEU A 428 8.48 -22.81 38.70
CA LEU A 428 7.77 -23.38 37.54
C LEU A 428 7.28 -22.27 36.59
N ARG A 429 6.71 -21.17 37.11
CA ARG A 429 6.32 -19.99 36.32
C ARG A 429 7.53 -19.36 35.62
N ASP A 430 8.65 -19.20 36.33
CA ASP A 430 9.89 -18.64 35.80
C ASP A 430 10.41 -19.48 34.62
N LYS A 431 10.47 -20.81 34.78
CA LYS A 431 10.82 -21.76 33.71
C LYS A 431 9.86 -21.70 32.53
N MET A 432 8.55 -21.68 32.77
CA MET A 432 7.54 -21.54 31.71
C MET A 432 7.75 -20.23 30.94
N GLN A 433 7.97 -19.12 31.63
CA GLN A 433 8.22 -17.82 31.01
C GLN A 433 9.56 -17.78 30.24
N GLU A 434 10.59 -18.49 30.71
CA GLU A 434 11.84 -18.69 29.96
C GLU A 434 11.61 -19.50 28.68
N THR A 435 10.91 -20.65 28.76
CA THR A 435 10.58 -21.45 27.56
C THR A 435 9.70 -20.69 26.56
N PHE A 436 8.77 -19.87 27.04
CA PHE A 436 7.98 -18.98 26.19
C PHE A 436 8.89 -17.97 25.46
N LYS A 437 9.79 -17.30 26.18
CA LYS A 437 10.76 -16.35 25.59
C LYS A 437 11.73 -17.01 24.61
N THR A 438 12.03 -18.31 24.73
CA THR A 438 12.85 -19.02 23.75
C THR A 438 12.07 -19.40 22.50
N GLU A 439 10.84 -19.91 22.63
CA GLU A 439 10.01 -20.24 21.47
C GLU A 439 9.47 -19.00 20.75
N GLU A 440 9.22 -17.88 21.44
CA GLU A 440 8.92 -16.58 20.85
C GLU A 440 10.08 -16.07 19.97
N LYS A 441 11.33 -16.15 20.46
CA LYS A 441 12.52 -15.82 19.66
C LYS A 441 12.64 -16.73 18.44
N ARG A 442 12.47 -18.04 18.63
CA ARG A 442 12.52 -19.05 17.56
C ARG A 442 11.47 -18.79 16.50
N HIS A 443 10.22 -18.52 16.90
CA HIS A 443 9.14 -18.13 15.99
C HIS A 443 9.51 -16.87 15.20
N ASN A 444 9.98 -15.82 15.88
CA ASN A 444 10.37 -14.57 15.24
C ASN A 444 11.56 -14.73 14.27
N ASP A 445 12.50 -15.64 14.54
CA ASP A 445 13.62 -15.91 13.63
C ASP A 445 13.22 -16.82 12.45
N VAL A 446 12.32 -17.79 12.65
CA VAL A 446 11.69 -18.55 11.55
C VAL A 446 10.84 -17.64 10.67
N TYR A 447 10.09 -16.70 11.25
CA TYR A 447 9.31 -15.71 10.51
C TYR A 447 10.20 -14.80 9.65
N LYS A 448 11.32 -14.30 10.20
CA LYS A 448 12.33 -13.55 9.42
C LYS A 448 12.98 -14.39 8.32
N GLN A 449 13.17 -15.69 8.53
CA GLN A 449 13.69 -16.59 7.49
C GLN A 449 12.65 -16.78 6.38
N LEU A 450 11.39 -17.02 6.71
CA LEU A 450 10.27 -17.13 5.76
C LEU A 450 10.08 -15.82 4.96
N GLU A 451 10.12 -14.66 5.62
CA GLU A 451 10.01 -13.37 4.93
C GLU A 451 11.17 -13.17 3.93
N ARG A 452 12.40 -13.57 4.30
CA ARG A 452 13.55 -13.52 3.39
C ARG A 452 13.39 -14.48 2.22
N THR A 453 12.96 -15.73 2.44
CA THR A 453 12.79 -16.70 1.35
C THR A 453 11.67 -16.29 0.41
N LEU A 454 10.55 -15.76 0.91
CA LEU A 454 9.46 -15.20 0.11
C LEU A 454 9.95 -14.00 -0.73
N ARG A 455 10.70 -13.06 -0.14
CA ARG A 455 11.30 -11.93 -0.89
C ARG A 455 12.26 -12.41 -1.99
N THR A 456 13.09 -13.42 -1.72
CA THR A 456 13.98 -13.99 -2.77
C THR A 456 13.23 -14.78 -3.83
N LEU A 457 12.13 -15.46 -3.47
CA LEU A 457 11.29 -16.19 -4.41
C LEU A 457 10.50 -15.23 -5.32
N GLN A 458 10.01 -14.11 -4.79
CA GLN A 458 9.41 -13.06 -5.61
C GLN A 458 10.43 -12.46 -6.59
N LEU A 459 11.62 -12.08 -6.12
CA LEU A 459 12.68 -11.58 -7.00
C LEU A 459 13.11 -12.61 -8.07
N ALA A 460 13.07 -13.91 -7.75
CA ALA A 460 13.29 -14.97 -8.72
C ALA A 460 12.13 -15.11 -9.72
N LYS A 461 10.86 -15.02 -9.27
CA LYS A 461 9.66 -14.98 -10.12
C LYS A 461 9.72 -13.80 -11.08
N ASP A 462 9.89 -12.58 -10.57
CA ASP A 462 10.01 -11.35 -11.37
C ASP A 462 11.16 -11.46 -12.41
N GLY A 463 12.33 -11.95 -11.97
CA GLY A 463 13.50 -12.15 -12.82
C GLY A 463 13.27 -13.19 -13.93
N LEU A 464 12.64 -14.31 -13.61
CA LEU A 464 12.30 -15.36 -14.57
C LEU A 464 11.19 -14.91 -15.53
N GLU A 465 10.18 -14.16 -15.06
CA GLU A 465 9.15 -13.57 -15.92
C GLU A 465 9.77 -12.55 -16.88
N HIS A 466 10.69 -11.71 -16.43
CA HIS A 466 11.44 -10.78 -17.30
C HIS A 466 12.33 -11.51 -18.32
N LEU A 467 12.95 -12.64 -17.95
CA LEU A 467 13.74 -13.46 -18.87
C LEU A 467 12.85 -14.18 -19.89
N ALA A 468 11.78 -14.85 -19.46
CA ALA A 468 10.81 -15.50 -20.33
C ALA A 468 10.22 -14.52 -21.35
N ASN A 469 9.84 -13.31 -20.90
CA ASN A 469 9.34 -12.26 -21.78
C ASN A 469 10.35 -11.80 -22.84
N LYS A 470 11.63 -11.68 -22.49
CA LYS A 470 12.69 -11.39 -23.48
C LYS A 470 12.86 -12.56 -24.47
N LEU A 471 12.77 -13.79 -23.98
CA LEU A 471 12.90 -15.03 -24.75
C LEU A 471 11.60 -15.45 -25.47
N ASN A 472 10.56 -14.60 -25.53
CA ASN A 472 9.31 -14.90 -26.24
C ASN A 472 9.47 -15.12 -27.74
N HIS A 473 10.53 -14.57 -28.36
CA HIS A 473 10.86 -14.78 -29.77
C HIS A 473 11.57 -16.12 -30.04
N VAL A 474 12.01 -16.84 -29.00
CA VAL A 474 12.65 -18.15 -29.11
C VAL A 474 11.58 -19.22 -29.03
N ILE A 475 11.35 -19.90 -30.16
CA ILE A 475 10.39 -21.00 -30.27
C ILE A 475 11.07 -22.30 -29.83
N VAL A 476 10.38 -23.07 -28.99
CA VAL A 476 10.79 -24.37 -28.47
C VAL A 476 9.68 -25.35 -28.81
N ASP A 477 9.83 -26.08 -29.92
CA ASP A 477 8.80 -26.99 -30.42
C ASP A 477 8.71 -28.31 -29.63
N ASP A 478 9.75 -28.67 -28.86
CA ASP A 478 9.96 -30.00 -28.29
C ASP A 478 9.91 -30.04 -26.75
N SER A 479 9.02 -29.29 -26.08
CA SER A 479 8.91 -29.40 -24.61
C SER A 479 7.50 -29.57 -24.06
N ILE A 480 7.44 -30.23 -22.90
CA ILE A 480 6.21 -30.72 -22.24
C ILE A 480 5.33 -29.55 -21.75
N LEU A 481 5.90 -28.35 -21.66
CA LEU A 481 5.25 -27.10 -21.29
C LEU A 481 5.07 -26.12 -22.46
N ALA A 482 5.63 -26.41 -23.65
CA ALA A 482 5.48 -25.56 -24.83
C ALA A 482 3.99 -25.37 -25.18
N GLY A 483 3.55 -24.10 -25.24
CA GLY A 483 2.16 -23.73 -25.56
C GLY A 483 1.17 -23.81 -24.40
N LYS A 484 1.52 -24.36 -23.22
CA LYS A 484 0.69 -24.22 -22.02
C LYS A 484 0.90 -22.82 -21.42
N LYS A 485 -0.21 -22.10 -21.19
CA LYS A 485 -0.17 -20.93 -20.30
C LYS A 485 0.05 -21.43 -18.89
N LEU A 486 1.23 -21.17 -18.32
CA LEU A 486 1.52 -21.47 -16.92
C LEU A 486 0.58 -20.63 -16.04
N ASP A 487 -0.04 -21.28 -15.06
CA ASP A 487 -1.02 -20.66 -14.16
C ASP A 487 -0.27 -19.88 -13.05
N PRO A 488 -0.37 -18.54 -12.99
CA PRO A 488 0.44 -17.70 -12.09
C PRO A 488 0.20 -17.97 -10.59
N ASP A 489 -0.92 -18.63 -10.25
CA ASP A 489 -1.32 -18.98 -8.88
C ASP A 489 -0.92 -20.42 -8.49
N SER A 490 -0.31 -21.19 -9.40
CA SER A 490 0.15 -22.56 -9.12
C SER A 490 1.44 -22.61 -8.29
N GLU A 491 1.50 -23.52 -7.30
CA GLU A 491 2.67 -23.66 -6.40
C GLU A 491 3.99 -23.93 -7.15
N ASN A 492 3.92 -24.62 -8.29
CA ASN A 492 5.08 -24.97 -9.11
C ASN A 492 5.47 -23.89 -10.14
N TYR A 493 4.71 -22.79 -10.26
CA TYR A 493 4.88 -21.78 -11.33
C TYR A 493 6.33 -21.34 -11.55
N VAL A 494 7.06 -21.06 -10.47
CA VAL A 494 8.46 -20.59 -10.53
C VAL A 494 9.40 -21.69 -11.03
N SER A 495 9.12 -22.96 -10.71
CA SER A 495 9.88 -24.12 -11.20
C SER A 495 9.61 -24.39 -12.67
N ASP A 496 8.35 -24.40 -13.08
CA ASP A 496 7.93 -24.62 -14.46
C ASP A 496 8.44 -23.50 -15.38
N LEU A 497 8.40 -22.25 -14.91
CA LEU A 497 8.95 -21.09 -15.61
C LEU A 497 10.48 -21.16 -15.74
N LEU A 498 11.18 -21.65 -14.70
CA LEU A 498 12.63 -21.88 -14.74
C LEU A 498 13.00 -22.92 -15.80
N VAL A 499 12.26 -24.03 -15.91
CA VAL A 499 12.47 -25.05 -16.95
C VAL A 499 12.27 -24.45 -18.34
N VAL A 500 11.19 -23.71 -18.58
CA VAL A 500 10.92 -23.06 -19.88
C VAL A 500 12.00 -22.03 -20.24
N VAL A 501 12.51 -21.27 -19.27
CA VAL A 501 13.63 -20.34 -19.49
C VAL A 501 14.93 -21.10 -19.80
N GLN A 502 15.22 -22.20 -19.10
CA GLN A 502 16.40 -23.04 -19.33
C GLN A 502 16.39 -23.66 -20.74
N GLU A 503 15.26 -24.23 -21.17
CA GLU A 503 15.10 -24.80 -22.52
C GLU A 503 15.34 -23.76 -23.62
N LYS A 504 14.77 -22.56 -23.46
CA LYS A 504 14.94 -21.44 -24.40
C LYS A 504 16.39 -20.94 -24.44
N LEU A 505 17.07 -20.86 -23.29
CA LEU A 505 18.48 -20.48 -23.23
C LEU A 505 19.39 -21.54 -23.88
N LEU A 506 19.09 -22.83 -23.71
CA LEU A 506 19.83 -23.91 -24.36
C LEU A 506 19.63 -23.91 -25.89
N LYS A 507 18.40 -23.67 -26.39
CA LYS A 507 18.18 -23.50 -27.85
C LYS A 507 18.90 -22.25 -28.40
N LEU A 508 18.96 -21.14 -27.66
CA LEU A 508 19.78 -19.98 -28.03
C LEU A 508 21.28 -20.29 -28.03
N GLN A 509 21.78 -21.06 -27.06
CA GLN A 509 23.19 -21.44 -27.01
C GLN A 509 23.59 -22.25 -28.24
N GLY A 510 22.81 -23.29 -28.59
CA GLY A 510 23.07 -24.09 -29.80
C GLY A 510 22.96 -23.29 -31.11
N GLN A 511 22.12 -22.25 -31.16
CA GLN A 511 22.10 -21.31 -32.27
C GLN A 511 23.38 -20.45 -32.31
N LEU A 512 23.83 -19.93 -31.17
CA LEU A 512 25.04 -19.12 -31.06
C LEU A 512 26.32 -19.90 -31.36
N GLU A 513 26.38 -21.19 -31.01
CA GLU A 513 27.51 -22.11 -31.32
C GLU A 513 27.74 -22.31 -32.83
N SER A 514 26.78 -21.94 -33.69
CA SER A 514 26.92 -21.96 -35.16
C SER A 514 27.37 -20.63 -35.78
N HIS A 515 27.65 -19.60 -34.97
CA HIS A 515 28.02 -18.26 -35.42
C HIS A 515 29.37 -17.83 -34.81
N ASP A 516 30.21 -17.09 -35.56
CA ASP A 516 31.49 -16.62 -35.02
C ASP A 516 31.30 -15.44 -34.07
N ILE A 517 31.29 -15.74 -32.76
CA ILE A 517 31.05 -14.78 -31.67
C ILE A 517 32.01 -13.57 -31.73
N PRO A 518 33.32 -13.70 -32.03
CA PRO A 518 34.22 -12.55 -32.17
C PRO A 518 33.86 -11.59 -33.31
N GLU A 519 33.41 -12.10 -34.45
CA GLU A 519 32.97 -11.27 -35.58
C GLU A 519 31.64 -10.58 -35.29
N MET A 520 30.67 -11.30 -34.70
CA MET A 520 29.42 -10.69 -34.21
C MET A 520 29.68 -9.59 -33.18
N LEU A 521 30.61 -9.79 -32.23
CA LEU A 521 30.94 -8.77 -31.23
C LEU A 521 31.58 -7.52 -31.85
N ARG A 522 32.33 -7.65 -32.96
CA ARG A 522 32.83 -6.50 -33.72
C ARG A 522 31.68 -5.73 -34.36
N HIS A 523 30.78 -6.40 -35.08
CA HIS A 523 29.58 -5.77 -35.65
C HIS A 523 28.69 -5.11 -34.58
N ILE A 524 28.59 -5.68 -33.38
CA ILE A 524 27.86 -5.07 -32.26
C ILE A 524 28.52 -3.76 -31.79
N THR A 525 29.84 -3.58 -31.97
CA THR A 525 30.55 -2.33 -31.67
C THR A 525 30.58 -1.32 -32.83
N GLU A 526 30.08 -1.67 -34.02
CA GLU A 526 30.01 -0.75 -35.15
C GLU A 526 28.93 0.33 -34.93
N ARG A 527 29.27 1.58 -35.22
CA ARG A 527 28.39 2.74 -34.98
C ARG A 527 27.05 2.63 -35.71
N GLU A 528 27.03 2.00 -36.88
CA GLU A 528 25.82 1.83 -37.69
C GLU A 528 24.84 0.83 -37.06
N PHE A 529 25.35 -0.23 -36.43
CA PHE A 529 24.54 -1.17 -35.66
C PHE A 529 23.99 -0.53 -34.38
N LEU A 530 24.81 0.26 -33.67
CA LEU A 530 24.37 0.99 -32.49
C LEU A 530 23.29 2.03 -32.82
N ALA A 531 23.46 2.83 -33.87
CA ALA A 531 22.46 3.81 -34.32
C ALA A 531 21.15 3.15 -34.78
N THR A 532 21.23 2.01 -35.48
CA THR A 532 20.03 1.25 -35.90
C THR A 532 19.35 0.46 -34.78
N LEU A 533 20.05 0.23 -33.65
CA LEU A 533 19.44 -0.20 -32.39
C LEU A 533 18.78 0.95 -31.64
N GLU A 534 19.41 2.12 -31.55
CA GLU A 534 18.85 3.30 -30.87
C GLU A 534 17.49 3.71 -31.44
N GLY A 535 17.37 3.72 -32.78
CA GLY A 535 16.09 3.94 -33.48
C GLY A 535 15.02 2.85 -33.31
N LYS A 536 15.30 1.78 -32.54
CA LYS A 536 14.37 0.66 -32.26
C LYS A 536 14.14 0.43 -30.76
N LEU A 537 14.63 1.31 -29.88
CA LEU A 537 14.46 1.15 -28.43
C LEU A 537 13.00 1.40 -27.98
N PRO A 538 12.46 0.61 -27.03
CA PRO A 538 11.13 0.86 -26.47
C PRO A 538 11.05 2.18 -25.69
N LEU A 539 9.88 2.83 -25.71
CA LEU A 539 9.63 4.13 -25.07
C LEU A 539 9.85 4.17 -23.55
N TYR A 540 9.91 3.01 -22.89
CA TYR A 540 10.16 2.87 -21.44
C TYR A 540 11.63 2.63 -21.09
N ASN A 541 12.56 2.72 -22.05
CA ASN A 541 13.96 2.39 -21.82
C ASN A 541 14.72 3.50 -21.07
N THR A 542 14.98 3.29 -19.78
CA THR A 542 15.62 4.26 -18.86
C THR A 542 17.14 4.40 -19.02
N ARG A 543 17.66 4.25 -20.24
CA ARG A 543 19.08 4.52 -20.53
C ARG A 543 19.37 6.01 -20.40
N ILE A 544 20.11 6.37 -19.35
CA ILE A 544 20.66 7.71 -19.19
C ILE A 544 21.64 7.97 -20.35
N LEU A 545 21.33 8.95 -21.19
CA LEU A 545 22.28 9.50 -22.15
C LEU A 545 23.38 10.22 -21.36
N LEU A 546 24.48 9.51 -21.10
CA LEU A 546 25.72 10.16 -20.66
C LEU A 546 26.14 11.14 -21.75
N PRO A 547 26.39 12.42 -21.44
CA PRO A 547 26.95 13.36 -22.41
C PRO A 547 28.26 12.79 -22.93
N VAL A 548 28.28 12.36 -24.19
CA VAL A 548 29.53 12.05 -24.89
C VAL A 548 30.32 13.34 -24.89
N VAL A 549 31.49 13.34 -24.25
CA VAL A 549 32.35 14.52 -24.16
C VAL A 549 32.63 14.98 -25.58
N SER A 550 32.01 16.08 -25.98
CA SER A 550 32.35 16.74 -27.23
C SER A 550 33.80 17.15 -27.11
N VAL A 551 34.64 16.60 -27.98
CA VAL A 551 35.99 17.10 -28.15
C VAL A 551 35.82 18.51 -28.69
N LYS A 552 35.91 19.51 -27.79
CA LYS A 552 35.79 20.93 -28.16
C LYS A 552 36.81 21.20 -29.26
N ASP A 553 36.29 21.38 -30.47
CA ASP A 553 37.12 21.66 -31.63
C ASP A 553 37.73 23.05 -31.42
N LYS A 554 39.05 23.17 -31.57
CA LYS A 554 39.83 24.28 -31.00
C LYS A 554 39.83 25.54 -31.88
N PHE A 555 38.73 25.77 -32.57
CA PHE A 555 38.56 26.81 -33.59
C PHE A 555 37.12 27.33 -33.58
N PHE A 556 36.74 28.03 -32.51
CA PHE A 556 35.84 29.20 -32.52
C PHE A 556 35.79 29.74 -31.08
N ASP A 557 36.57 30.80 -30.83
CA ASP A 557 36.49 31.61 -29.60
C ASP A 557 35.49 32.77 -29.80
N GLU A 558 35.02 33.32 -28.67
CA GLU A 558 34.26 34.58 -28.54
C GLU A 558 32.90 34.69 -29.27
N GLU A 559 31.85 34.25 -28.58
CA GLU A 559 30.64 35.06 -28.41
C GLU A 559 30.06 34.82 -27.00
N GLU A 560 29.42 35.83 -26.40
CA GLU A 560 28.96 35.79 -25.00
C GLU A 560 27.70 34.92 -24.84
N SER A 561 27.77 33.87 -24.00
CA SER A 561 26.58 33.17 -23.48
C SER A 561 26.63 33.14 -21.96
N GLU A 562 25.73 33.90 -21.31
CA GLU A 562 25.42 33.77 -19.88
C GLU A 562 24.56 32.51 -19.64
N GLU A 563 25.06 31.34 -20.02
CA GLU A 563 24.44 30.06 -19.66
C GLU A 563 24.67 29.79 -18.17
N GLU A 564 23.57 29.67 -17.42
CA GLU A 564 23.59 29.51 -15.97
C GLU A 564 24.45 28.32 -15.52
N ASP A 565 25.24 28.50 -14.46
CA ASP A 565 25.99 27.42 -13.77
C ASP A 565 25.02 26.36 -13.18
N HIS A 566 24.49 25.50 -14.03
CA HIS A 566 23.90 24.19 -13.67
C HIS A 566 25.02 23.16 -13.35
N ASP A 567 26.17 23.66 -12.88
CA ASP A 567 27.32 22.86 -12.47
C ASP A 567 26.93 22.04 -11.23
N VAL A 568 26.75 20.73 -11.44
CA VAL A 568 26.17 19.81 -10.45
C VAL A 568 27.10 19.69 -9.24
N VAL A 569 26.87 20.54 -8.24
CA VAL A 569 27.81 20.90 -7.16
C VAL A 569 28.50 19.68 -6.57
N THR A 570 29.72 19.43 -7.03
CA THR A 570 30.47 18.22 -6.70
C THR A 570 30.70 18.13 -5.19
N ARG A 571 30.73 16.92 -4.64
CA ARG A 571 30.90 16.68 -3.18
C ARG A 571 32.14 17.37 -2.59
N SER A 572 33.16 17.62 -3.40
CA SER A 572 34.34 18.46 -3.10
C SER A 572 33.98 19.94 -2.92
N ALA A 573 33.29 20.55 -3.88
CA ALA A 573 32.83 21.94 -3.82
C ALA A 573 31.90 22.19 -2.62
N PHE A 574 30.99 21.26 -2.33
CA PHE A 574 30.09 21.37 -1.17
C PHE A 574 30.86 21.32 0.17
N LYS A 575 31.90 20.46 0.29
CA LYS A 575 32.83 20.46 1.43
C LYS A 575 33.61 21.78 1.53
N LEU A 576 34.09 22.31 0.41
CA LEU A 576 34.85 23.57 0.39
C LEU A 576 33.97 24.76 0.84
N ARG A 577 32.70 24.78 0.41
CA ARG A 577 31.71 25.80 0.79
C ARG A 577 31.34 25.71 2.28
N SER A 578 31.15 24.50 2.82
CA SER A 578 30.86 24.32 4.26
C SER A 578 32.05 24.65 5.15
N GLN A 579 33.28 24.27 4.76
CA GLN A 579 34.50 24.64 5.47
C GLN A 579 34.68 26.17 5.54
N LYS A 580 34.55 26.89 4.41
CA LYS A 580 34.59 28.36 4.38
C LYS A 580 33.56 28.99 5.33
N LEU A 581 32.37 28.38 5.47
CA LEU A 581 31.31 28.83 6.38
C LEU A 581 31.67 28.63 7.86
N ILE A 582 32.33 27.50 8.19
CA ILE A 582 32.86 27.21 9.53
C ILE A 582 33.98 28.19 9.89
N GLU A 583 34.92 28.44 8.97
CA GLU A 583 36.03 29.38 9.16
C GLU A 583 35.55 30.84 9.31
N ALA A 584 34.51 31.23 8.57
CA ALA A 584 33.87 32.55 8.74
C ALA A 584 33.21 32.70 10.12
N ARG A 585 32.63 31.62 10.67
CA ARG A 585 32.08 31.61 12.05
C ARG A 585 33.16 31.56 13.12
N SER A 586 34.26 30.83 12.92
CA SER A 586 35.34 30.75 13.92
C SER A 586 36.05 32.10 14.10
N LYS A 587 36.30 32.84 13.01
CA LYS A 587 36.90 34.19 13.04
C LYS A 587 36.09 35.21 13.84
N LYS A 588 34.76 35.05 13.98
CA LYS A 588 33.93 35.92 14.84
C LYS A 588 34.03 35.59 16.34
N ARG A 589 34.54 34.42 16.73
CA ARG A 589 34.63 34.00 18.15
C ARG A 589 35.91 34.42 18.87
N SER A 590 36.93 34.93 18.17
CA SER A 590 38.24 35.27 18.77
C SER A 590 38.35 36.68 19.36
N ARG A 591 37.40 37.59 19.09
CA ARG A 591 37.41 38.97 19.59
C ARG A 591 36.48 39.18 20.80
N SER A 592 36.78 38.51 21.92
CA SER A 592 36.27 38.90 23.25
C SER A 592 37.11 38.30 24.38
N ARG A 593 38.21 38.99 24.75
CA ARG A 593 38.88 38.99 26.08
C ARG A 593 40.22 39.75 26.05
N ARG A 594 40.16 41.06 26.32
CA ARG A 594 41.22 41.88 26.98
C ARG A 594 40.68 43.28 27.21
N SER A 595 41.16 43.91 28.29
CA SER A 595 40.59 45.12 28.94
C SER A 595 39.08 45.03 29.12
#